data_AF-A0A7W1SSQ3-F1
#
_entry.id   AF-A0A7W1SSQ3-F1
#
_cell.length_a   1.000
_cell.length_b   1.000
_cell.length_c   1.000
_cell.angle_alpha   90.00
_cell.angle_beta   90.00
_cell.angle_gamma   90.00
#
_symmetry.space_group_name_H-M   'P 1'
#
loop_
_entity.id
_entity.type
_entity.pdbx_description
1 polymer ?
#
loop_
_entity_poly.entity_id
_entity_poly.type
_entity_poly.pdbx_seq_one_letter_code
_entity_poly.pdbx_strand_id
1 'polypeptide(L)'
;MSRVLVVGGGIVGTTHAWEGVRRGHEVLHLERQAQARGATVRNFGLIWVSGRSAAELPAALRARELWEAIGTDVPAVGFRANGSLTVIRTAAELAVAKEALTRPDADTRGFALLEPDAARARNPALRGEFLAALWC
;
A
#
# COMPACT_ATOMS: atom_id res chain seq x y z
N MET A 1 -19.36 -25.36 -0.60
CA MET A 1 -19.45 -24.61 0.67
C MET A 1 -18.71 -25.39 1.73
N SER A 2 -17.76 -24.75 2.42
CA SER A 2 -16.92 -25.40 3.45
C SER A 2 -16.95 -24.57 4.73
N ARG A 3 -16.66 -25.18 5.87
CA ARG A 3 -16.51 -24.48 7.15
C ARG A 3 -15.04 -24.13 7.36
N VAL A 4 -14.73 -22.88 7.65
CA VAL A 4 -13.36 -22.35 7.81
C VAL A 4 -13.23 -21.76 9.21
N LEU A 5 -12.21 -22.20 9.95
CA LEU A 5 -11.82 -21.59 11.21
C LEU A 5 -10.65 -20.63 10.98
N VAL A 6 -10.82 -19.37 11.40
CA VAL A 6 -9.76 -18.37 11.39
C VAL A 6 -9.45 -17.95 12.83
N VAL A 7 -8.19 -18.07 13.22
CA VAL A 7 -7.72 -17.69 14.56
C VAL A 7 -6.82 -16.45 14.47
N GLY A 8 -7.25 -15.37 15.12
CA GLY A 8 -6.60 -14.06 15.16
C GLY A 8 -7.42 -12.99 14.44
N GLY A 9 -7.80 -11.94 15.16
CA GLY A 9 -8.51 -10.75 14.67
C GLY A 9 -7.61 -9.68 14.07
N GLY A 10 -6.32 -9.95 13.90
CA GLY A 10 -5.42 -9.07 13.15
C GLY A 10 -5.78 -8.98 11.66
N ILE A 11 -5.06 -8.15 10.92
CA ILE A 11 -5.37 -7.89 9.50
C ILE A 11 -5.34 -9.16 8.65
N VAL A 12 -4.36 -10.04 8.88
CA VAL A 12 -4.25 -11.31 8.14
C VAL A 12 -5.49 -12.18 8.37
N GLY A 13 -5.88 -12.42 9.62
CA GLY A 13 -7.07 -13.23 9.90
C GLY A 13 -8.34 -12.57 9.39
N THR A 14 -8.51 -11.26 9.60
CA THR A 14 -9.69 -10.53 9.14
C THR A 14 -9.85 -10.56 7.62
N THR A 15 -8.77 -10.39 6.84
CA THR A 15 -8.87 -10.46 5.37
C THR A 15 -9.10 -11.88 4.87
N HIS A 16 -8.58 -12.90 5.55
CA HIS A 16 -8.91 -14.30 5.23
C HIS A 16 -10.37 -14.63 5.53
N ALA A 17 -10.90 -14.15 6.67
CA ALA A 17 -12.30 -14.33 7.02
C ALA A 17 -13.21 -13.62 5.99
N TRP A 18 -12.88 -12.39 5.63
CA TRP A 18 -13.57 -11.60 4.60
C TRP A 18 -13.63 -12.35 3.25
N GLU A 19 -12.48 -12.82 2.76
CA GLU A 19 -12.41 -13.58 1.50
C GLU A 19 -13.14 -14.91 1.58
N GLY A 20 -13.09 -15.60 2.73
CA GLY A 20 -13.84 -16.82 2.98
C GLY A 20 -15.34 -16.62 2.83
N VAL A 21 -15.88 -15.58 3.47
CA VAL A 21 -17.30 -15.22 3.37
C VAL A 21 -17.67 -14.83 1.93
N ARG A 22 -16.86 -13.99 1.26
CA ARG A 22 -17.13 -13.59 -0.15
C ARG A 22 -17.18 -14.76 -1.12
N ARG A 23 -16.47 -15.85 -0.82
CA ARG A 23 -16.45 -17.08 -1.63
C ARG A 23 -17.55 -18.09 -1.22
N GLY A 24 -18.46 -17.70 -0.31
CA GLY A 24 -19.59 -18.53 0.10
C GLY A 24 -19.23 -19.61 1.11
N HIS A 25 -18.15 -19.45 1.88
CA HIS A 25 -17.82 -20.34 2.99
C HIS A 25 -18.49 -19.88 4.30
N GLU A 26 -18.77 -20.82 5.19
CA GLU A 26 -19.12 -20.51 6.58
C GLU A 26 -17.81 -20.27 7.34
N VAL A 27 -17.64 -19.08 7.92
CA VAL A 27 -16.40 -18.70 8.61
C VAL A 27 -16.66 -18.50 10.10
N LEU A 28 -15.95 -19.25 10.93
CA LEU A 28 -15.82 -18.99 12.36
C LEU A 28 -14.53 -18.20 12.60
N HIS A 29 -14.63 -16.93 13.00
CA HIS A 29 -13.49 -16.06 13.25
C HIS A 29 -13.32 -15.81 14.75
N LEU A 30 -12.18 -16.22 15.30
CA LEU A 30 -11.87 -16.12 16.72
C LEU A 30 -10.76 -15.10 16.97
N GLU A 31 -10.93 -14.24 17.97
CA GLU A 31 -9.89 -13.36 18.51
C GLU A 31 -9.85 -13.53 20.04
N ARG A 32 -8.65 -13.53 20.62
CA ARG A 32 -8.47 -13.68 22.06
C ARG A 32 -9.04 -12.48 22.83
N GLN A 33 -9.02 -11.30 22.22
CA GLN A 33 -9.48 -10.03 22.78
C GLN A 33 -10.85 -9.62 22.22
N ALA A 34 -11.49 -8.62 22.82
CA ALA A 34 -12.74 -8.06 22.27
C ALA A 34 -12.55 -7.40 20.89
N GLN A 35 -11.32 -6.98 20.56
CA GLN A 35 -10.95 -6.38 19.29
C GLN A 35 -9.47 -6.63 19.00
N ALA A 36 -9.04 -6.44 17.74
CA ALA A 36 -7.65 -6.51 17.35
C ALA A 36 -6.77 -5.57 18.20
N ARG A 37 -5.78 -6.11 18.90
CA ARG A 37 -4.84 -5.33 19.75
C ARG A 37 -3.37 -5.60 19.45
N GLY A 38 -3.07 -6.49 18.50
CA GLY A 38 -1.72 -6.89 18.10
C GLY A 38 -1.03 -5.88 17.18
N ALA A 39 -0.11 -6.34 16.34
CA ALA A 39 0.68 -5.48 15.44
C ALA A 39 -0.18 -4.64 14.47
N THR A 40 -1.34 -5.16 14.05
CA THR A 40 -2.22 -4.50 13.07
C THR A 40 -2.61 -3.07 13.44
N VAL A 41 -2.92 -2.80 14.71
CA VAL A 41 -3.36 -1.47 15.15
C VAL A 41 -2.21 -0.49 15.41
N ARG A 42 -0.96 -0.93 15.18
CA ARG A 42 0.25 -0.12 15.40
C ARG A 42 1.00 0.22 14.12
N ASN A 43 0.48 -0.18 12.95
CA ASN A 43 1.11 0.10 11.65
C ASN A 43 0.65 1.48 11.12
N PHE A 44 1.48 2.12 10.31
CA PHE A 44 1.24 3.43 9.69
C PHE A 44 0.14 3.42 8.62
N GLY A 45 -0.32 2.25 8.19
CA GLY A 45 -1.42 2.11 7.22
C GLY A 45 -1.01 2.34 5.75
N LEU A 46 0.29 2.23 5.44
CA LEU A 46 0.80 2.41 4.09
C LEU A 46 0.74 1.11 3.28
N ILE A 47 0.31 1.21 2.02
CA ILE A 47 0.38 0.11 1.05
C ILE A 47 1.59 0.37 0.16
N TRP A 48 2.72 -0.24 0.52
CA TRP A 48 4.00 0.06 -0.13
C TRP A 48 4.28 -0.89 -1.31
N VAL A 49 4.07 -0.40 -2.52
CA VAL A 49 4.34 -1.11 -3.79
C VAL A 49 5.77 -0.85 -4.28
N SER A 50 6.21 0.41 -4.27
CA SER A 50 7.48 0.84 -4.87
C SER A 50 8.73 0.16 -4.30
N GLY A 51 8.77 -0.09 -2.99
CA GLY A 51 9.91 -0.72 -2.30
C GLY A 51 9.96 -2.26 -2.38
N ARG A 52 9.00 -2.90 -3.05
CA ARG A 52 8.90 -4.37 -3.08
C ARG A 52 9.88 -4.99 -4.06
N SER A 53 10.40 -6.17 -3.73
CA SER A 53 11.19 -6.95 -4.70
C SER A 53 10.37 -7.28 -5.95
N ALA A 54 11.04 -7.63 -7.06
CA ALA A 54 10.34 -8.00 -8.30
C ALA A 54 9.42 -9.22 -8.10
N ALA A 55 9.83 -10.18 -7.27
CA ALA A 55 9.03 -11.37 -6.95
C ALA A 55 7.77 -11.04 -6.13
N GLU A 56 7.80 -9.99 -5.30
CA GLU A 56 6.66 -9.57 -4.48
C GLU A 56 5.74 -8.57 -5.19
N LEU A 57 6.18 -7.96 -6.29
CA LEU A 57 5.43 -6.90 -6.97
C LEU A 57 4.00 -7.30 -7.35
N PRO A 58 3.74 -8.49 -7.93
CA PRO A 58 2.37 -8.92 -8.24
C PRO A 58 1.48 -8.99 -6.99
N ALA A 59 2.02 -9.50 -5.88
CA ALA A 59 1.28 -9.59 -4.63
C ALA A 59 1.01 -8.20 -4.02
N ALA A 60 1.95 -7.27 -4.13
CA ALA A 60 1.80 -5.91 -3.63
C ALA A 60 0.75 -5.10 -4.41
N LEU A 61 0.77 -5.21 -5.74
CA LEU A 61 -0.25 -4.60 -6.60
C LEU A 61 -1.63 -5.19 -6.30
N ARG A 62 -1.73 -6.52 -6.18
CA ARG A 62 -2.97 -7.18 -5.82
C ARG A 62 -3.48 -6.75 -4.44
N ALA A 63 -2.60 -6.59 -3.46
CA ALA A 63 -2.96 -6.08 -2.14
C ALA A 63 -3.53 -4.66 -2.21
N ARG A 64 -2.95 -3.78 -3.04
CA ARG A 64 -3.46 -2.41 -3.25
C ARG A 64 -4.86 -2.40 -3.83
N GLU A 65 -5.15 -3.24 -4.83
CA GLU A 65 -6.50 -3.39 -5.39
C GLU A 65 -7.51 -3.93 -4.37
N LEU A 66 -7.10 -4.94 -3.58
CA LEU A 66 -7.97 -5.50 -2.54
C LEU A 66 -8.32 -4.46 -1.48
N TRP A 67 -7.36 -3.64 -1.08
CA TRP A 67 -7.61 -2.54 -0.15
C TRP A 67 -8.52 -1.45 -0.71
N GLU A 68 -8.41 -1.15 -2.01
CA GLU A 68 -9.32 -0.23 -2.70
C GLU A 68 -10.75 -0.78 -2.73
N ALA A 69 -10.92 -2.06 -3.04
CA ALA A 69 -12.22 -2.72 -3.01
C ALA A 69 -12.81 -2.73 -1.59
N ILE A 70 -12.01 -3.05 -0.57
CA ILE A 70 -12.44 -2.98 0.84
C ILE A 70 -12.81 -1.54 1.22
N GLY A 71 -12.05 -0.54 0.79
CA GLY A 71 -12.36 0.87 1.05
C GLY A 71 -13.65 1.34 0.37
N THR A 72 -14.03 0.69 -0.73
CA THR A 72 -15.31 0.93 -1.42
C THR A 72 -16.47 0.31 -0.64
N ASP A 73 -16.32 -0.94 -0.20
CA ASP A 73 -17.34 -1.66 0.55
C ASP A 73 -17.47 -1.15 2.01
N VAL A 74 -16.37 -0.64 2.58
CA VAL A 74 -16.26 -0.15 3.96
C VAL A 74 -15.58 1.22 3.98
N PRO A 75 -16.31 2.32 3.67
CA PRO A 75 -15.75 3.66 3.58
C PRO A 75 -15.01 4.14 4.83
N ALA A 76 -15.39 3.65 6.01
CA ALA A 76 -14.74 3.95 7.29
C ALA A 76 -13.26 3.52 7.37
N VAL A 77 -12.80 2.62 6.49
CA VAL A 77 -11.38 2.26 6.35
C VAL A 77 -10.53 3.45 5.89
N GLY A 78 -11.13 4.40 5.15
CA GLY A 78 -10.46 5.64 4.75
C GLY A 78 -9.31 5.43 3.75
N PHE A 79 -9.45 4.45 2.86
CA PHE A 79 -8.47 4.17 1.79
C PHE A 79 -8.28 5.41 0.90
N ARG A 80 -7.02 5.69 0.55
CA ARG A 80 -6.62 6.83 -0.28
C ARG A 80 -5.62 6.38 -1.34
N ALA A 81 -6.02 6.37 -2.61
CA ALA A 81 -5.15 6.05 -3.75
C ALA A 81 -4.33 7.27 -4.20
N ASN A 82 -3.63 7.91 -3.27
CA ASN A 82 -2.90 9.16 -3.51
C ASN A 82 -1.38 8.99 -3.58
N GLY A 83 -0.92 7.78 -3.93
CA GLY A 83 0.49 7.44 -4.16
C GLY A 83 1.45 7.85 -3.04
N SER A 84 2.73 7.91 -3.36
CA SER A 84 3.79 8.35 -2.46
C SER A 84 4.87 9.15 -3.19
N LEU A 85 5.41 10.15 -2.49
CA LEU A 85 6.48 11.03 -2.97
C LEU A 85 7.74 10.79 -2.15
N THR A 86 8.81 10.38 -2.80
CA THR A 86 10.16 10.36 -2.22
C THR A 86 10.90 11.61 -2.69
N VAL A 87 11.09 12.57 -1.78
CA VAL A 87 11.78 13.84 -2.07
C VAL A 87 13.28 13.61 -2.25
N ILE A 88 13.85 14.17 -3.31
CA ILE A 88 15.25 14.02 -3.72
C ILE A 88 15.96 15.36 -3.53
N ARG A 89 16.99 15.40 -2.69
CA ARG A 89 17.72 16.63 -2.35
C ARG A 89 19.16 16.65 -2.89
N THR A 90 19.72 15.50 -3.21
CA THR A 90 21.11 15.38 -3.65
C THR A 90 21.22 14.77 -5.05
N ALA A 91 22.34 15.05 -5.73
CA ALA A 91 22.62 14.45 -7.03
C ALA A 91 22.72 12.91 -6.95
N ALA A 92 23.18 12.36 -5.82
CA ALA A 92 23.27 10.92 -5.59
C ALA A 92 21.87 10.28 -5.50
N GLU A 93 20.95 10.87 -4.73
CA GLU A 93 19.55 10.42 -4.66
C GLU A 93 18.86 10.52 -6.03
N LEU A 94 19.16 11.57 -6.80
CA LEU A 94 18.63 11.75 -8.15
C LEU A 94 19.11 10.65 -9.10
N ALA A 95 20.37 10.23 -9.00
CA ALA A 95 20.91 9.13 -9.80
C ALA A 95 20.18 7.81 -9.50
N VAL A 96 19.92 7.50 -8.23
CA VAL A 96 19.15 6.32 -7.82
C VAL A 96 17.71 6.36 -8.36
N ALA A 97 17.06 7.53 -8.31
CA ALA A 97 15.70 7.68 -8.86
C ALA A 97 15.66 7.49 -10.39
N LYS A 98 16.69 7.98 -11.11
CA LYS A 98 16.82 7.75 -12.55
C LYS A 98 17.07 6.28 -12.88
N GLU A 99 17.89 5.58 -12.11
CA GLU A 99 18.09 4.15 -12.27
C GLU A 99 16.77 3.39 -12.02
N ALA A 100 16.00 3.77 -11.00
CA ALA A 100 14.70 3.17 -10.72
C ALA A 100 13.73 3.28 -11.92
N LEU A 101 13.76 4.40 -12.65
CA LEU A 101 12.96 4.58 -13.88
C LEU A 101 13.40 3.69 -15.04
N THR A 102 14.64 3.19 -15.06
CA THR A 102 15.14 2.29 -16.13
C THR A 102 14.83 0.82 -15.90
N ARG A 103 14.26 0.47 -14.74
CA ARG A 103 13.95 -0.92 -14.42
C ARG A 103 12.83 -1.45 -15.33
N PRO A 104 12.84 -2.74 -15.70
CA PRO A 104 11.78 -3.34 -16.51
C PRO A 104 10.38 -3.26 -15.88
N ASP A 105 10.31 -3.07 -14.56
CA ASP A 105 9.06 -2.98 -13.80
C ASP A 105 8.67 -1.53 -13.44
N ALA A 106 9.35 -0.51 -13.97
CA ALA A 106 9.10 0.89 -13.65
C ALA A 106 7.67 1.34 -14.03
N ASP A 107 7.22 1.01 -15.24
CA ASP A 107 5.87 1.34 -15.72
C ASP A 107 4.80 0.64 -14.87
N THR A 108 5.02 -0.64 -14.58
CA THR A 108 4.14 -1.45 -13.71
C THR A 108 4.03 -0.88 -12.29
N ARG A 109 5.08 -0.22 -11.80
CA ARG A 109 5.09 0.47 -10.51
C ARG A 109 4.56 1.91 -10.58
N GLY A 110 4.30 2.43 -11.78
CA GLY A 110 3.84 3.82 -11.97
C GLY A 110 4.91 4.87 -11.62
N PHE A 111 6.19 4.53 -11.77
CA PHE A 111 7.28 5.45 -11.43
C PHE A 111 7.28 6.67 -12.34
N ALA A 112 7.32 7.85 -11.73
CA ALA A 112 7.53 9.11 -12.43
C ALA A 112 8.46 10.01 -11.63
N LEU A 113 9.45 10.61 -12.28
CA LEU A 113 10.26 11.66 -11.66
C LEU A 113 9.56 13.00 -11.89
N LEU A 114 9.23 13.68 -10.80
CA LEU A 114 8.54 14.97 -10.83
C LEU A 114 9.52 16.10 -10.51
N GLU A 115 9.45 17.14 -11.31
CA GLU A 115 10.06 18.43 -10.99
C GLU A 115 9.44 19.04 -9.72
N PRO A 116 10.13 19.95 -9.01
CA PRO A 116 9.67 20.48 -7.73
C PRO A 116 8.25 21.05 -7.74
N ASP A 117 7.87 21.81 -8.76
CA ASP A 117 6.54 22.41 -8.85
C ASP A 117 5.44 21.36 -9.04
N ALA A 118 5.69 20.33 -9.84
CA ALA A 118 4.75 19.22 -10.03
C ALA A 118 4.59 18.39 -8.74
N ALA A 119 5.68 18.19 -7.98
CA ALA A 119 5.63 17.54 -6.68
C ALA A 119 4.80 18.37 -5.66
N ARG A 120 4.96 19.69 -5.64
CA ARG A 120 4.17 20.60 -4.78
C ARG A 120 2.71 20.65 -5.18
N ALA A 121 2.40 20.58 -6.47
CA ALA A 121 1.01 20.50 -6.94
C ALA A 121 0.30 19.25 -6.39
N ARG A 122 1.03 18.13 -6.26
CA ARG A 122 0.50 16.89 -5.65
C ARG A 122 0.43 16.95 -4.13
N ASN A 123 1.45 17.49 -3.48
CA ASN A 123 1.47 17.68 -2.04
C ASN A 123 1.85 19.13 -1.69
N PRO A 124 0.84 20.00 -1.50
CA PRO A 124 1.06 21.40 -1.15
C PRO A 124 1.67 21.62 0.24
N ALA A 125 1.94 20.57 1.03
CA ALA A 125 2.70 20.68 2.28
C ALA A 125 4.22 20.63 2.08
N LEU A 126 4.71 20.25 0.90
CA LEU A 126 6.15 20.23 0.60
C LEU A 126 6.72 21.66 0.62
N ARG A 127 7.81 21.87 1.35
CA ARG A 127 8.51 23.16 1.57
C ARG A 127 10.02 22.97 1.38
N GLY A 128 10.75 24.08 1.28
CA GLY A 128 12.21 24.07 1.11
C GLY A 128 12.66 23.68 -0.29
N GLU A 129 13.97 23.67 -0.52
CA GLU A 129 14.58 23.32 -1.80
C GLU A 129 14.81 21.82 -1.92
N PHE A 130 14.55 21.29 -3.11
CA PHE A 130 14.83 19.90 -3.49
C PHE A 130 14.92 19.82 -5.02
N LEU A 131 15.65 18.82 -5.51
CA LEU A 131 15.95 18.67 -6.94
C LEU A 131 14.79 18.06 -7.71
N ALA A 132 14.11 17.07 -7.13
CA ALA A 132 12.98 16.36 -7.73
C ALA A 132 12.21 15.55 -6.67
N ALA A 133 11.13 14.87 -7.06
CA ALA A 133 10.53 13.81 -6.26
C ALA A 133 10.22 12.58 -7.13
N LEU A 134 10.56 11.38 -6.65
CA LEU A 134 10.08 10.15 -7.26
C LEU A 134 8.64 9.91 -6.78
N TRP A 135 7.72 9.85 -7.73
CA TRP A 135 6.32 9.50 -7.55
C TRP A 135 6.09 8.03 -7.90
N CYS A 136 5.25 7.37 -7.09
CA CYS A 136 4.82 5.98 -7.28
C CYS A 136 3.49 5.71 -6.60
#